data_AF-A0A3P6V791-F1
#
_entry.id   AF-A0A3P6V791-F1
#
_cell.length_a   1.000
_cell.length_b   1.000
_cell.length_c   1.000
_cell.angle_alpha   90.00
_cell.angle_beta   90.00
_cell.angle_gamma   90.00
#
_symmetry.space_group_name_H-M   'P 1'
#
loop_
_entity.id
_entity.type
_entity.pdbx_description
1 polymer ?
#
loop_
_entity_poly.entity_id
_entity_poly.type
_entity_poly.pdbx_seq_one_letter_code
_entity_poly.pdbx_strand_id
1 'polypeptide(L)'
;MASTMKSTPVPGSLEAECPGGLDWAWESLGECVVNARDKVSIAFGVLSIVCWFIFGIPQIVTNCMKKIPDQAVSPFLLFFWILGDSLNFTGAFLTNQLFLQVGLRFNVSVWTVYLYTYLRLMHLYI
;
A
#
# COMPACT_ATOMS: atom_id res chain seq x y z
N MET A 1 -12.46 -26.87 39.24
CA MET A 1 -11.43 -26.02 38.62
C MET A 1 -11.09 -26.63 37.27
N ALA A 2 -11.67 -26.13 36.18
CA ALA A 2 -11.38 -26.63 34.84
C ALA A 2 -9.98 -26.17 34.46
N SER A 3 -9.03 -27.11 34.43
CA SER A 3 -7.70 -26.89 33.88
C SER A 3 -7.86 -26.59 32.40
N THR A 4 -7.67 -25.35 31.98
CA THR A 4 -7.53 -25.00 30.55
C THR A 4 -6.32 -25.76 30.01
N MET A 5 -6.59 -26.86 29.32
CA MET A 5 -5.62 -27.58 28.49
C MET A 5 -4.96 -26.54 27.58
N LYS A 6 -3.69 -26.21 27.84
CA LYS A 6 -2.90 -25.38 26.93
C LYS A 6 -2.65 -26.25 25.70
N SER A 7 -3.53 -26.15 24.71
CA SER A 7 -3.35 -26.83 23.43
C SER A 7 -1.96 -26.49 22.91
N THR A 8 -1.16 -27.52 22.60
CA THR A 8 0.14 -27.32 21.99
C THR A 8 -0.08 -26.59 20.66
N PRO A 9 0.55 -25.43 20.43
CA PRO A 9 0.37 -24.70 19.19
C PRO A 9 0.73 -25.56 17.98
N VAL A 10 -0.11 -25.55 16.95
CA VAL A 10 0.13 -26.29 15.71
C VAL A 10 1.29 -25.61 14.96
N PRO A 11 2.32 -26.33 14.49
CA PRO A 11 3.40 -25.74 13.70
C PRO A 11 2.86 -24.97 12.49
N GLY A 12 3.28 -23.71 12.30
CA GLY A 12 2.73 -22.81 11.27
C GLY A 12 1.45 -22.07 11.64
N SER A 13 0.88 -22.27 12.84
CA SER A 13 -0.21 -21.43 13.36
C SER A 13 0.30 -20.10 13.90
N LEU A 14 -0.56 -19.09 13.94
CA LEU A 14 -0.26 -17.80 14.54
C LEU A 14 0.22 -17.95 15.99
N GLU A 15 -0.44 -18.81 16.78
CA GLU A 15 -0.06 -19.01 18.18
C GLU A 15 1.31 -19.67 18.37
N ALA A 16 1.81 -20.37 17.35
CA ALA A 16 3.14 -20.99 17.34
C ALA A 16 4.23 -20.00 16.87
N GLU A 17 3.97 -19.27 15.79
CA GLU A 17 4.96 -18.42 15.12
C GLU A 17 4.94 -16.96 15.64
N CYS A 18 3.79 -16.47 16.08
CA CYS A 18 3.56 -15.09 16.54
C CYS A 18 2.55 -15.03 17.71
N PRO A 19 2.93 -15.49 18.91
CA PRO A 19 2.02 -15.56 20.06
C PRO A 19 1.54 -14.17 20.47
N GLY A 20 0.21 -13.96 20.48
CA GLY A 20 -0.41 -12.68 20.80
C GLY A 20 -0.29 -11.61 19.69
N GLY A 21 0.07 -12.04 18.48
CA GLY A 21 0.07 -11.22 17.28
C GLY A 21 -1.34 -10.88 16.78
N LEU A 22 -1.42 -9.99 15.79
CA LEU A 22 -2.66 -9.69 15.07
C LEU A 22 -2.87 -10.70 13.93
N ASP A 23 -3.97 -11.46 14.00
CA ASP A 23 -4.32 -12.53 13.05
C ASP A 23 -4.36 -12.02 11.60
N TRP A 24 -5.08 -10.92 11.37
CA TRP A 24 -5.23 -10.35 10.04
C TRP A 24 -3.89 -9.86 9.45
N ALA A 25 -2.98 -9.35 10.29
CA ALA A 25 -1.68 -8.86 9.84
C ALA A 25 -0.75 -10.03 9.50
N TRP A 26 -0.86 -11.14 10.24
CA TRP A 26 -0.14 -12.37 9.92
C TRP A 26 -0.65 -12.99 8.62
N GLU A 27 -1.97 -13.14 8.45
CA GLU A 27 -2.55 -13.76 7.26
C GLU A 27 -2.42 -12.89 6.00
N SER A 28 -2.65 -11.58 6.14
CA SER A 28 -2.72 -10.66 5.00
C SER A 28 -1.43 -9.92 4.73
N LEU A 29 -0.56 -9.74 5.73
CA LEU A 29 0.72 -9.04 5.57
C LEU A 29 1.92 -9.91 5.90
N GLY A 30 1.74 -11.18 6.30
CA GLY A 30 2.84 -12.07 6.70
C GLY A 30 3.73 -11.51 7.80
N GLU A 31 3.26 -10.52 8.56
CA GLU A 31 4.04 -9.83 9.58
C GLU A 31 3.56 -10.19 10.98
N CYS A 32 4.51 -10.49 11.87
CA CYS A 32 4.20 -10.72 13.27
C CYS A 32 4.10 -9.39 14.02
N VAL A 33 2.89 -8.99 14.39
CA VAL A 33 2.59 -7.67 14.96
C VAL A 33 2.09 -7.81 16.39
N VAL A 34 3.00 -7.65 17.36
CA VAL A 34 2.68 -7.80 18.78
C VAL A 34 2.73 -6.45 19.51
N ASN A 35 3.78 -5.66 19.27
CA ASN A 35 4.05 -4.44 20.02
C ASN A 35 3.07 -3.31 19.67
N ALA A 36 2.79 -2.44 20.64
CA ALA A 36 1.93 -1.27 20.44
C ALA A 36 2.44 -0.35 19.31
N ARG A 37 3.76 -0.17 19.19
CA ARG A 37 4.39 0.60 18.11
C ARG A 37 4.02 0.03 16.73
N ASP A 38 4.14 -1.27 16.56
CA ASP A 38 3.94 -1.94 15.27
C ASP A 38 2.45 -1.92 14.89
N LYS A 39 1.57 -2.10 15.89
CA LYS A 39 0.11 -1.95 15.73
C LYS A 39 -0.26 -0.55 15.25
N VAL A 40 0.31 0.48 15.88
CA VAL A 40 0.07 1.88 15.50
C VAL A 40 0.63 2.17 14.11
N SER A 41 1.84 1.69 13.81
CA SER A 41 2.48 1.85 12.50
C SER A 41 1.60 1.30 11.37
N ILE A 42 1.11 0.07 11.53
CA ILE A 42 0.26 -0.59 10.54
C ILE A 42 -1.10 0.10 10.43
N ALA A 43 -1.71 0.52 11.54
CA ALA A 43 -2.96 1.26 11.51
C ALA A 43 -2.85 2.57 10.72
N PHE A 44 -1.79 3.37 10.96
CA PHE A 44 -1.55 4.59 10.19
C PHE A 44 -1.20 4.31 8.73
N GLY A 45 -0.47 3.23 8.44
CA GLY A 45 -0.16 2.80 7.08
C GLY A 45 -1.42 2.45 6.28
N VAL A 46 -2.30 1.63 6.84
CA VAL A 46 -3.59 1.26 6.23
C VAL A 46 -4.48 2.49 6.04
N LEU A 47 -4.60 3.33 7.07
CA LEU A 47 -5.38 4.56 7.00
C LEU A 47 -4.88 5.48 5.88
N SER A 48 -3.56 5.65 5.77
CA SER A 48 -2.94 6.46 4.72
C SER A 48 -3.33 5.98 3.33
N ILE A 49 -3.20 4.68 3.05
CA ILE A 49 -3.54 4.08 1.75
C ILE A 49 -5.03 4.25 1.44
N VAL A 50 -5.91 4.01 2.42
CA VAL A 50 -7.36 4.18 2.26
C VAL A 50 -7.72 5.63 1.94
N CYS A 51 -7.18 6.59 2.70
CA CYS A 51 -7.36 8.01 2.43
C CYS A 51 -6.88 8.37 1.02
N TRP A 52 -5.76 7.81 0.59
CA TRP A 52 -5.20 8.07 -0.73
C TRP A 52 -6.17 7.67 -1.85
N PHE A 53 -6.83 6.52 -1.74
CA PHE A 53 -7.87 6.11 -2.71
C PHE A 53 -9.11 6.99 -2.65
N ILE A 54 -9.59 7.33 -1.45
CA ILE A 54 -10.78 8.16 -1.25
C ILE A 54 -10.62 9.55 -1.87
N PHE A 55 -9.43 10.16 -1.77
CA PHE A 55 -9.18 11.50 -2.34
C PHE A 55 -8.66 11.45 -3.78
N GLY A 56 -7.79 10.49 -4.10
CA GLY A 56 -7.17 10.39 -5.42
C GLY A 56 -8.17 10.07 -6.53
N ILE A 57 -9.08 9.12 -6.32
CA ILE A 57 -10.03 8.69 -7.36
C ILE A 57 -11.00 9.83 -7.75
N PRO A 58 -11.70 10.50 -6.81
CA PRO A 58 -12.58 11.62 -7.16
C PRO A 58 -11.85 12.79 -7.82
N GLN A 59 -10.59 13.06 -7.42
CA GLN A 59 -9.78 14.08 -8.06
C GLN A 59 -9.50 13.75 -9.53
N ILE A 60 -9.10 12.50 -9.82
CA ILE A 60 -8.88 12.05 -11.21
C ILE A 60 -10.17 12.17 -12.02
N VAL A 61 -11.29 11.65 -11.52
CA VAL A 61 -12.59 11.70 -12.20
C VAL A 61 -13.00 13.14 -12.51
N THR A 62 -12.91 14.03 -11.51
CA THR A 62 -13.28 15.44 -11.67
C THR A 62 -12.39 16.15 -12.69
N ASN A 63 -11.09 15.89 -12.68
CA ASN A 63 -10.16 16.48 -13.64
C ASN A 63 -10.44 16.03 -15.07
N CYS A 64 -10.79 14.76 -15.25
CA CYS A 64 -11.18 14.20 -16.55
C CYS A 64 -12.47 14.82 -17.06
N MET A 65 -13.49 14.95 -16.20
CA MET A 65 -14.77 15.56 -16.56
C MET A 65 -14.62 17.04 -16.93
N LYS A 66 -13.77 17.78 -16.21
CA LYS A 66 -13.55 19.21 -16.45
C LYS A 66 -12.53 19.51 -17.56
N LYS A 67 -11.87 18.49 -18.14
CA LYS A 67 -10.83 18.64 -19.17
C LYS A 67 -9.68 19.57 -18.77
N ILE A 68 -9.32 19.62 -17.48
CA ILE A 68 -8.23 20.44 -16.93
C ILE A 68 -7.22 19.60 -16.14
N PRO A 69 -6.61 18.56 -16.76
CA PRO A 69 -5.75 17.62 -16.05
C PRO A 69 -4.46 18.26 -15.50
N ASP A 70 -3.89 19.20 -16.24
CA ASP A 70 -2.62 19.89 -16.00
C ASP A 70 -2.74 21.04 -14.99
N GLN A 71 -3.91 21.69 -14.90
CA GLN A 71 -4.16 22.71 -13.88
C GLN A 71 -4.40 22.11 -12.49
N ALA A 72 -4.87 20.87 -12.43
CA ALA A 72 -5.23 20.22 -11.18
C ALA A 72 -4.07 19.43 -10.54
N VAL A 73 -3.15 18.89 -11.35
CA VAL A 73 -1.95 18.18 -10.89
C VAL A 73 -0.76 18.51 -11.80
N SER A 74 0.35 18.91 -11.18
CA SER A 74 1.59 19.22 -11.90
C SER A 74 2.19 17.97 -12.57
N PRO A 75 2.53 18.03 -13.87
CA PRO A 75 3.25 16.93 -14.54
C PRO A 75 4.61 16.62 -13.92
N PHE A 76 5.30 17.62 -13.37
CA PHE A 76 6.58 17.42 -12.69
C PHE A 76 6.40 16.67 -11.36
N LEU A 77 5.32 16.94 -10.64
CA LEU A 77 4.99 16.19 -9.43
C LEU A 77 4.80 14.70 -9.76
N LEU A 78 4.02 14.38 -10.80
CA LEU A 78 3.80 13.00 -11.24
C LEU A 78 5.10 12.32 -11.70
N PHE A 79 5.99 13.05 -12.38
CA PHE A 79 7.30 12.53 -12.75
C PHE A 79 8.14 12.15 -11.53
N PHE A 80 8.25 13.05 -10.55
CA PHE A 80 8.98 12.75 -9.31
C PHE A 80 8.30 11.66 -8.49
N TRP A 81 6.98 11.54 -8.58
CA TRP A 81 6.25 10.45 -7.95
C TRP A 81 6.65 9.09 -8.55
N ILE A 82 6.62 8.96 -9.87
CA ILE A 82 7.04 7.73 -10.56
C ILE A 82 8.48 7.36 -10.19
N LEU A 83 9.37 8.35 -10.12
CA LEU A 83 10.75 8.14 -9.67
C LEU A 83 10.79 7.64 -8.22
N GLY A 84 10.05 8.28 -7.32
CA GLY A 84 9.94 7.89 -5.91
C GLY A 84 9.41 6.46 -5.73
N ASP A 85 8.33 6.10 -6.44
CA ASP A 85 7.74 4.76 -6.38
C ASP A 85 8.69 3.69 -6.94
N SER A 86 9.44 4.02 -7.99
CA SER A 86 10.47 3.13 -8.56
C SER A 86 11.61 2.88 -7.58
N LEU A 87 12.07 3.92 -6.88
CA LEU A 87 13.07 3.80 -5.83
C LEU A 87 12.52 3.03 -4.62
N ASN A 88 11.25 3.26 -4.27
CA ASN A 88 10.57 2.57 -3.17
C ASN A 88 10.44 1.07 -3.45
N PHE A 89 10.06 0.70 -4.67
CA PHE A 89 10.04 -0.69 -5.15
C PHE A 89 11.44 -1.31 -5.14
N THR A 90 12.44 -0.61 -5.66
CA THR A 90 13.83 -1.09 -5.68
C THR A 90 14.34 -1.35 -4.26
N GLY A 91 14.07 -0.44 -3.32
CA GLY A 91 14.40 -0.64 -1.91
C GLY A 91 13.69 -1.83 -1.28
N ALA A 92 12.40 -2.02 -1.55
CA ALA A 92 11.64 -3.16 -1.05
C ALA A 92 12.17 -4.50 -1.59
N PHE A 93 12.56 -4.53 -2.87
CA PHE A 93 13.19 -5.69 -3.49
C PHE A 93 14.55 -6.01 -2.86
N LEU A 94 15.41 -4.99 -2.68
CA LEU A 94 16.74 -5.17 -2.10
C LEU A 94 16.71 -5.57 -0.62
N THR A 95 15.69 -5.14 0.12
CA THR A 95 15.53 -5.46 1.55
C THR A 95 14.75 -6.75 1.81
N ASN A 96 14.37 -7.49 0.76
CA ASN A 96 13.50 -8.67 0.86
C ASN A 96 12.25 -8.41 1.71
N GLN A 97 11.65 -7.22 1.54
CA GLN A 97 10.37 -6.92 2.17
C GLN A 97 9.30 -7.90 1.68
N LEU A 98 8.25 -8.02 2.47
CA LEU A 98 7.24 -9.04 2.24
C LEU A 98 6.64 -8.97 0.84
N PHE A 99 6.40 -10.14 0.23
CA PHE A 99 5.95 -10.26 -1.16
C PHE A 99 4.73 -9.38 -1.48
N LEU A 100 3.79 -9.27 -0.55
CA LEU A 100 2.59 -8.44 -0.71
C LEU A 100 2.91 -6.94 -0.74
N GLN A 101 3.92 -6.49 -0.01
CA GLN A 101 4.37 -5.10 -0.06
C GLN A 101 5.12 -4.78 -1.36
N VAL A 102 5.95 -5.71 -1.85
CA VAL A 102 6.63 -5.56 -3.14
C VAL A 102 5.61 -5.53 -4.29
N GLY A 103 4.62 -6.43 -4.26
CA GLY A 103 3.54 -6.48 -5.23
C GLY A 103 2.68 -5.20 -5.21
N LEU A 104 2.31 -4.70 -4.03
CA LEU A 104 1.54 -3.46 -3.91
C LEU A 104 2.29 -2.27 -4.50
N ARG A 105 3.57 -2.10 -4.14
CA ARG A 105 4.42 -1.01 -4.65
C ARG A 105 4.56 -1.06 -6.17
N PHE A 106 4.75 -2.26 -6.74
CA PHE A 106 4.78 -2.43 -8.19
C PHE A 106 3.46 -2.03 -8.87
N ASN A 107 2.33 -2.48 -8.32
CA ASN A 107 1.01 -2.14 -8.87
C ASN A 107 0.74 -0.63 -8.84
N VAL A 108 1.10 0.05 -7.74
CA VAL A 108 1.00 1.51 -7.63
C VAL A 108 1.87 2.20 -8.67
N SER A 109 3.13 1.78 -8.86
CA SER A 109 4.01 2.33 -9.90
C SER A 109 3.41 2.23 -11.30
N VAL A 110 2.86 1.07 -11.66
CA VAL A 110 2.22 0.84 -12.97
C VAL A 110 0.98 1.72 -13.13
N TRP A 111 0.15 1.81 -12.11
CA TRP A 111 -1.04 2.65 -12.12
C TRP A 111 -0.69 4.14 -12.27
N THR A 112 0.33 4.63 -11.57
CA THR A 112 0.81 6.02 -11.68
C THR A 112 1.35 6.32 -13.09
N VAL A 113 2.08 5.38 -13.71
CA VAL A 113 2.55 5.52 -15.10
C VAL A 113 1.38 5.55 -16.09
N TYR A 114 0.38 4.69 -15.90
CA TYR A 114 -0.83 4.70 -16.71
C TYR A 114 -1.59 6.05 -16.58
N LEU A 115 -1.77 6.53 -15.35
CA LEU A 115 -2.41 7.82 -15.09
C LEU A 115 -1.63 8.98 -15.75
N TYR A 116 -0.30 8.99 -15.60
CA TYR A 116 0.54 10.02 -16.22
C TYR A 116 0.41 10.02 -17.75
N THR A 117 0.49 8.85 -18.38
CA THR A 117 0.35 8.75 -19.84
C THR A 117 -1.05 9.16 -20.30
N TYR A 118 -2.10 8.74 -19.60
CA TYR A 118 -3.48 9.14 -19.89
C TYR A 118 -3.69 10.66 -19.80
N LEU A 119 -3.22 11.30 -18.72
CA LEU A 119 -3.34 12.76 -18.54
C LEU A 119 -2.53 13.53 -19.58
N ARG A 120 -1.34 13.04 -19.96
CA ARG A 120 -0.51 13.64 -21.01
C ARG A 120 -1.13 13.52 -22.39
N LEU A 121 -1.74 12.37 -22.71
CA LEU A 121 -2.49 12.20 -23.96
C LEU A 121 -3.68 13.14 -23.99
N MET A 122 -4.50 13.20 -22.94
CA MET A 122 -5.62 14.13 -22.84
C MET A 122 -5.21 15.59 -23.09
N HIS A 123 -4.08 16.04 -22.53
CA HIS A 123 -3.57 17.40 -22.78
C HIS A 123 -3.15 17.62 -24.26
N LEU A 124 -2.68 16.60 -24.97
CA LEU A 124 -2.32 16.73 -26.39
C LEU A 124 -3.54 16.71 -27.33
N TYR A 125 -4.69 16.20 -26.88
CA TYR A 125 -5.92 16.07 -27.68
C TYR A 125 -7.00 17.11 -27.36
N ILE A 126 -6.80 17.95 -26.34
CA ILE A 126 -7.65 19.09 -25.98
C ILE A 126 -6.99 20.37 -26.49
#